data_AF-A0A378NSZ1-F1
#
_entry.id   AF-A0A378NSZ1-F1
#
_cell.length_a   1.000
_cell.length_b   1.000
_cell.length_c   1.000
_cell.angle_alpha   90.00
_cell.angle_beta   90.00
_cell.angle_gamma   90.00
#
_symmetry.space_group_name_H-M   'P 1'
#
loop_
_entity.id
_entity.type
_entity.pdbx_description
1 polymer ?
#
loop_
_entity_poly.entity_id
_entity_poly.type
_entity_poly.pdbx_seq_one_letter_code
_entity_poly.pdbx_strand_id
1 'polypeptide(L)' 'MLTLDENAIVGQAIVGQAKVGRPKVNNPKTIKFSIRLDVDTEQKLLKYCKKHEISKGEAIRQGINLLLEK' A
#
# COMPACT_ATOMS: atom_id res chain seq x y z
N MET A 1 -9.95 -20.85 -59.53
CA MET A 1 -8.97 -20.11 -60.34
C MET A 1 -8.86 -18.72 -59.75
N LEU A 2 -7.69 -18.41 -59.16
CA LEU A 2 -7.19 -17.11 -58.68
C LEU A 2 -7.85 -16.58 -57.39
N THR A 3 -7.42 -17.03 -56.19
CA THR A 3 -6.38 -16.43 -55.31
C THR A 3 -6.63 -14.95 -54.99
N LEU A 4 -7.08 -14.69 -53.75
CA LEU A 4 -7.00 -13.39 -53.09
C LEU A 4 -6.26 -13.58 -51.76
N ASP A 5 -4.94 -13.41 -51.89
CA ASP A 5 -4.05 -12.69 -50.98
C ASP A 5 -3.80 -13.27 -49.57
N GLU A 6 -2.82 -14.17 -49.52
CA GLU A 6 -1.90 -14.33 -48.40
C GLU A 6 -1.20 -12.99 -48.12
N ASN A 7 -1.75 -12.20 -47.21
CA ASN A 7 -1.00 -11.11 -46.59
C ASN A 7 -0.93 -11.33 -45.08
N ALA A 8 -0.21 -12.39 -44.73
CA ALA A 8 0.46 -12.53 -43.45
C ALA A 8 1.64 -11.55 -43.40
N ILE A 9 1.39 -10.29 -43.02
CA ILE A 9 2.45 -9.36 -42.64
C ILE A 9 2.09 -8.64 -41.34
N VAL A 10 2.73 -9.16 -40.28
CA VAL A 10 3.43 -8.40 -39.25
C VAL A 10 2.59 -7.45 -38.40
N GLY A 11 2.30 -7.93 -37.19
CA GLY A 11 1.83 -7.09 -36.11
C GLY A 11 1.80 -7.82 -34.78
N GLN A 12 2.84 -8.60 -34.46
CA GLN A 12 3.07 -9.03 -33.08
C GLN A 12 3.36 -7.78 -32.23
N ALA A 13 2.32 -7.10 -31.77
CA ALA A 13 2.40 -6.32 -30.56
C ALA A 13 2.21 -7.29 -29.40
N ILE A 14 3.26 -8.05 -29.10
CA ILE A 14 3.55 -8.43 -27.71
C ILE A 14 3.77 -7.11 -26.98
N VAL A 15 2.68 -6.47 -26.56
CA VAL A 15 2.73 -5.40 -25.57
C VAL A 15 3.16 -6.11 -24.31
N GLY A 16 4.48 -6.19 -24.14
CA GLY A 16 5.09 -6.66 -22.92
C GLY A 16 4.42 -5.93 -21.78
N GLN A 17 3.83 -6.68 -20.86
CA GLN A 17 3.22 -6.17 -19.64
C GLN A 17 4.16 -5.09 -19.09
N ALA A 18 3.71 -3.83 -19.10
CA ALA A 18 4.43 -2.76 -18.45
C ALA A 18 4.72 -3.26 -17.04
N LYS A 19 5.99 -3.29 -16.62
CA LYS A 19 6.36 -3.66 -15.25
C LYS A 19 5.49 -2.78 -14.35
N VAL A 20 4.46 -3.36 -13.74
CA VAL A 20 3.55 -2.63 -12.88
C VAL A 20 4.41 -2.19 -11.70
N GLY A 21 4.87 -0.95 -11.75
CA GLY A 21 5.55 -0.32 -10.63
C GLY A 21 4.59 -0.25 -9.44
N ARG A 22 5.10 0.24 -8.29
CA ARG A 22 4.23 0.50 -7.13
C ARG A 22 3.05 1.37 -7.60
N PRO A 23 1.79 0.95 -7.38
CA PRO A 23 0.63 1.72 -7.81
C PRO A 23 0.75 3.15 -7.27
N LYS A 24 0.41 4.14 -8.12
CA LYS A 24 0.42 5.55 -7.73
C LYS A 24 -0.68 5.76 -6.69
N VAL A 25 -0.31 5.67 -5.41
CA VAL A 25 -1.19 5.98 -4.27
C VAL A 25 -1.12 7.48 -4.05
N ASN A 26 -2.28 8.15 -3.98
CA ASN A 26 -2.37 9.61 -3.82
C ASN A 26 -1.82 10.11 -2.47
N ASN A 27 -1.73 9.25 -1.45
CA ASN A 27 -1.09 9.59 -0.18
C ASN A 27 -0.33 8.38 0.40
N PRO A 28 0.90 8.12 -0.07
CA PRO A 28 1.69 7.02 0.43
C PRO A 28 2.15 7.31 1.86
N LYS A 29 2.05 6.31 2.76
CA LYS A 29 2.64 6.36 4.10
C LYS A 29 4.16 6.21 4.02
N THR A 30 4.84 7.24 3.50
CA THR A 30 6.26 7.22 3.16
C THR A 30 7.16 7.55 4.35
N ILE A 31 6.64 8.28 5.35
CA ILE A 31 7.42 8.70 6.53
C ILE A 31 7.52 7.53 7.51
N LYS A 32 8.76 7.12 7.82
CA LYS A 32 9.04 6.15 8.88
C LYS A 32 9.09 6.87 10.23
N PHE A 33 8.27 6.41 11.17
CA PHE A 33 8.26 6.90 12.54
C PHE A 33 8.77 5.81 13.49
N SER A 34 9.69 6.15 14.39
CA SER A 34 10.24 5.24 15.39
C SER A 34 10.23 5.95 16.75
N ILE A 35 9.70 5.27 17.76
CA ILE A 35 9.62 5.76 19.13
C ILE A 35 10.04 4.67 20.10
N ARG A 36 10.63 5.07 21.23
CA ARG A 36 10.85 4.18 22.37
C ARG A 36 9.67 4.33 23.32
N LEU A 37 9.16 3.20 23.79
CA LEU A 37 8.07 3.13 24.75
C LEU A 37 8.55 2.38 25.98
N ASP A 38 8.08 2.81 27.15
CA ASP A 38 8.22 2.05 28.37
C ASP A 38 7.37 0.77 28.30
N VAL A 39 7.73 -0.22 29.12
CA VAL A 39 7.07 -1.53 29.17
C VAL A 39 5.56 -1.38 29.41
N ASP A 40 5.17 -0.53 30.35
CA ASP A 40 3.77 -0.31 30.70
C ASP A 40 2.96 0.27 29.54
N THR A 41 3.56 1.22 28.80
CA THR A 41 2.91 1.88 27.66
C THR A 41 2.77 0.92 26.49
N GLU A 42 3.79 0.10 26.22
CA GLU A 42 3.73 -0.95 25.20
C GLU A 42 2.66 -1.99 25.53
N GLN A 43 2.53 -2.41 26.79
CA GLN A 43 1.47 -3.33 27.20
C GLN A 43 0.07 -2.75 27.02
N LYS A 44 -0.14 -1.48 27.37
CA LYS A 44 -1.41 -0.78 27.13
C LYS A 44 -1.72 -0.70 25.65
N LEU A 45 -0.74 -0.34 24.83
CA LEU A 45 -0.87 -0.29 23.37
C LEU A 45 -1.23 -1.66 22.79
N LEU A 46 -0.56 -2.73 23.21
CA LEU A 46 -0.86 -4.10 22.77
C LEU A 46 -2.27 -4.55 23.14
N LYS A 47 -2.73 -4.26 24.36
CA LYS A 47 -4.10 -4.56 24.80
C LYS A 47 -5.12 -3.81 23.95
N TYR A 48 -4.88 -2.53 23.68
CA TYR A 48 -5.74 -1.73 22.81
C TYR A 48 -5.78 -2.28 21.39
N CYS A 49 -4.63 -2.58 20.80
CA CYS A 49 -4.54 -3.16 19.45
C CYS A 49 -5.29 -4.49 19.36
N LYS A 50 -5.16 -5.36 20.36
CA LYS A 50 -5.90 -6.65 20.41
C LYS A 50 -7.41 -6.46 20.52
N LYS A 51 -7.86 -5.52 21.34
CA LYS A 51 -9.29 -5.24 21.55
C LYS A 51 -9.97 -4.70 20.29
N HIS A 52 -9.24 -3.90 19.51
CA HIS A 52 -9.78 -3.20 18.34
C HIS A 52 -9.35 -3.80 17.00
N GLU A 53 -8.60 -4.90 17.00
CA GLU A 53 -8.07 -5.59 15.81
C GLU A 53 -7.28 -4.67 14.85
N ILE A 54 -6.56 -3.70 15.40
CA ILE A 54 -5.77 -2.73 14.63
C ILE A 54 -4.27 -2.96 14.81
N SER A 55 -3.49 -2.51 13.82
CA SER A 55 -2.02 -2.51 13.93
C SER A 55 -1.54 -1.42 14.88
N LYS A 56 -0.36 -1.61 15.51
CA LYS A 56 0.29 -0.59 16.35
C LYS A 56 0.44 0.76 15.62
N GLY A 57 0.79 0.71 14.34
CA GLY A 57 0.94 1.91 13.52
C GLY A 57 -0.38 2.62 13.19
N GLU A 58 -1.51 1.91 13.23
CA GLU A 58 -2.85 2.52 13.15
C GLU A 58 -3.21 3.18 14.49
N ALA A 59 -3.02 2.46 15.60
CA ALA A 59 -3.29 2.97 16.94
C ALA A 59 -2.51 4.27 17.24
N ILE A 60 -1.23 4.32 16.88
CA ILE A 60 -0.40 5.53 17.05
C ILE A 60 -0.93 6.68 16.20
N ARG A 61 -1.35 6.42 14.95
CA ARG A 61 -1.91 7.47 14.07
C ARG A 61 -3.22 8.03 14.62
N GLN A 62 -4.10 7.17 15.11
CA GLN A 62 -5.32 7.62 15.78
C GLN A 62 -5.01 8.44 17.03
N GLY A 63 -4.03 8.02 17.83
CA GLY A 63 -3.55 8.80 18.97
C GLY A 63 -3.05 10.20 18.58
N ILE A 64 -2.30 10.32 17.48
CA ILE A 64 -1.85 11.63 16.96
C ILE A 64 -3.05 12.48 16.54
N ASN A 65 -4.01 11.92 15.79
CA ASN A 65 -5.20 12.66 15.37
C ASN A 65 -6.01 13.18 16.58
N LEU A 66 -6.18 12.35 17.61
CA LEU A 66 -6.87 12.75 18.85
C LEU A 66 -6.17 13.90 19.59
N LEU A 67 -4.84 14.01 19.50
CA LEU A 67 -4.09 15.13 20.07
C LEU A 67 -4.25 16.42 19.24
N LEU A 68 -4.49 16.30 17.93
CA LEU A 68 -4.63 17.41 16.99
C LEU A 68 -6.09 17.90 16.84
N GLU A 69 -7.08 17.12 17.29
CA GLU A 69 -8.49 17.50 17.34
C GLU A 69 -8.84 18.42 18.54
N LYS A 70 -7.84 18.78 19.36
CA LYS A 70 -7.95 19.75 20.46
C LYS A 70 -7.43 21.12 20.06
#